data_AF-A0A5C6C3X1-F1
#
_entry.id   AF-A0A5C6C3X1-F1
#
_cell.length_a   1.000
_cell.length_b   1.000
_cell.length_c   1.000
_cell.angle_alpha   90.00
_cell.angle_beta   90.00
_cell.angle_gamma   90.00
#
_symmetry.space_group_name_H-M   'P 1'
#
loop_
_entity.id
_entity.type
_entity.pdbx_description
1 polymer ?
#
loop_
_entity_poly.entity_id
_entity_poly.type
_entity_poly.pdbx_seq_one_letter_code
_entity_poly.pdbx_strand_id
1 'polypeptide(L)'
;MTRRAKPTKKFRKDDLSPSELIRSALSKCKKAELIDFLVEFSKQHLEVQRELEARLNVEKPVSLVVNDIETAIALATDFDERRMNYNFDYDHESYEAVEKGLKKLIEHGELEEAKRLSLELMKRGSYQVACSDEGLMSYEIEDCLKPVIKAVKRAGGKQAKQWAAEMIRADEVGFIGDAEFGKLAGLKS
;
A
#
# COMPACT_ATOMS: atom_id res chain seq x y z
N MET A 1 -15.10 -34.52 -60.00
CA MET A 1 -14.88 -34.18 -58.58
C MET A 1 -14.34 -32.75 -58.47
N THR A 2 -15.21 -31.76 -58.35
CA THR A 2 -14.85 -30.35 -58.19
C THR A 2 -14.69 -30.06 -56.70
N ARG A 3 -13.46 -29.77 -56.26
CA ARG A 3 -13.16 -29.40 -54.87
C ARG A 3 -13.78 -28.03 -54.58
N ARG A 4 -14.79 -28.01 -53.69
CA ARG A 4 -15.39 -26.80 -53.11
C ARG A 4 -14.31 -26.05 -52.33
N ALA A 5 -14.02 -24.81 -52.72
CA ALA A 5 -13.21 -23.90 -51.92
C ALA A 5 -13.95 -23.58 -50.61
N LYS A 6 -13.28 -23.79 -49.48
CA LYS A 6 -13.79 -23.39 -48.15
C LYS A 6 -13.81 -21.86 -48.07
N PRO A 7 -14.91 -21.23 -47.61
CA PRO A 7 -14.94 -19.78 -47.46
C PRO A 7 -14.02 -19.37 -46.30
N THR A 8 -13.01 -18.55 -46.61
CA THR A 8 -12.22 -17.83 -45.60
C THR A 8 -13.14 -16.83 -44.92
N LYS A 9 -13.44 -17.08 -43.64
CA LYS A 9 -14.20 -16.18 -42.76
C LYS A 9 -13.47 -14.82 -42.72
N LYS A 10 -14.01 -13.81 -43.39
CA LYS A 10 -13.63 -12.41 -43.18
C LYS A 10 -14.08 -12.03 -41.78
N PHE A 11 -13.14 -11.87 -40.85
CA PHE A 11 -13.42 -11.26 -39.55
C PHE A 11 -13.96 -9.84 -39.80
N ARG A 12 -15.20 -9.58 -39.36
CA ARG A 12 -15.78 -8.24 -39.40
C ARG A 12 -15.09 -7.43 -38.32
N LYS A 13 -14.75 -6.15 -38.61
CA LYS A 13 -14.14 -5.24 -37.64
C LYS A 13 -15.01 -4.99 -36.40
N ASP A 14 -16.28 -5.38 -36.47
CA ASP A 14 -17.31 -5.12 -35.46
C ASP A 14 -17.24 -6.08 -34.24
N ASP A 15 -16.39 -7.12 -34.29
CA ASP A 15 -16.20 -8.09 -33.19
C ASP A 15 -14.97 -7.79 -32.31
N LEU A 16 -14.23 -6.70 -32.58
CA LEU A 16 -12.99 -6.39 -31.84
C LEU A 16 -13.31 -5.65 -30.54
N SER A 17 -12.85 -6.21 -29.42
CA SER A 17 -12.95 -5.57 -28.11
C SER A 17 -12.14 -4.26 -28.06
N PRO A 18 -12.52 -3.30 -27.18
CA PRO A 18 -11.73 -2.09 -26.97
C PRO A 18 -10.24 -2.37 -26.71
N SER A 19 -9.94 -3.41 -25.93
CA SER A 19 -8.58 -3.84 -25.62
C SER A 19 -7.80 -4.31 -26.85
N GLU A 20 -8.46 -4.99 -27.80
CA GLU A 20 -7.82 -5.40 -29.07
C GLU A 20 -7.56 -4.22 -30.00
N LEU A 21 -8.46 -3.24 -30.03
CA LEU A 21 -8.25 -1.98 -30.76
C LEU A 21 -7.06 -1.21 -30.19
N ILE A 22 -6.98 -1.08 -28.86
CA ILE A 22 -5.84 -0.46 -28.17
C ILE A 22 -4.55 -1.22 -28.46
N ARG A 23 -4.54 -2.55 -28.34
CA ARG A 23 -3.36 -3.38 -28.67
C ARG A 23 -2.90 -3.16 -30.12
N SER A 24 -3.83 -3.06 -31.06
CA SER A 24 -3.55 -2.80 -32.48
C SER A 24 -3.02 -1.38 -32.74
N ALA A 25 -3.43 -0.40 -31.94
CA ALA A 25 -2.88 0.95 -31.99
C ALA A 25 -1.46 0.99 -31.41
N LEU A 26 -1.27 0.43 -30.21
CA LEU A 26 0.03 0.37 -29.51
C LEU A 26 1.09 -0.40 -30.31
N SER A 27 0.71 -1.42 -31.08
CA SER A 27 1.66 -2.19 -31.91
C SER A 27 2.26 -1.38 -33.07
N LYS A 28 1.69 -0.21 -33.39
CA LYS A 28 2.20 0.70 -34.42
C LYS A 28 3.10 1.80 -33.85
N CYS A 29 3.09 1.98 -32.53
CA CYS A 29 3.91 2.98 -31.84
C CYS A 29 5.36 2.53 -31.73
N LYS A 30 6.28 3.50 -31.69
CA LYS A 30 7.69 3.25 -31.38
C LYS A 30 7.84 2.95 -29.89
N LYS A 31 8.93 2.24 -29.54
CA LYS A 31 9.26 1.92 -28.15
C LYS A 31 9.32 3.17 -27.25
N ALA A 32 9.89 4.27 -27.75
CA ALA A 32 9.96 5.53 -26.98
C ALA A 32 8.57 6.08 -26.66
N GLU A 33 7.68 6.14 -27.66
CA GLU A 33 6.30 6.61 -27.49
C GLU A 33 5.52 5.72 -26.50
N LEU A 34 5.74 4.40 -26.54
CA LEU A 34 5.13 3.48 -25.58
C LEU A 34 5.64 3.71 -24.15
N ILE A 35 6.92 4.02 -23.97
CA ILE A 35 7.48 4.38 -22.67
C ILE A 35 6.86 5.69 -22.19
N ASP A 36 6.78 6.70 -23.06
CA ASP A 36 6.21 8.00 -22.73
C ASP A 36 4.75 7.87 -22.29
N PHE A 37 3.93 7.08 -23.01
CA PHE A 37 2.55 6.81 -22.62
C PHE A 37 2.46 6.13 -21.25
N LEU A 38 3.31 5.14 -20.95
CA LEU A 38 3.31 4.47 -19.65
C LEU A 38 3.70 5.42 -18.51
N VAL A 39 4.69 6.29 -18.75
CA VAL A 39 5.15 7.29 -17.76
C VAL A 39 4.10 8.38 -17.56
N GLU A 40 3.43 8.83 -18.62
CA GLU A 40 2.32 9.79 -18.49
C GLU A 40 1.14 9.19 -17.75
N PHE A 41 0.78 7.95 -18.07
CA PHE A 41 -0.31 7.24 -17.40
C PHE A 41 0.00 7.01 -15.91
N SER A 42 1.24 6.65 -15.57
CA SER A 42 1.66 6.47 -14.18
C SER A 42 1.64 7.77 -13.37
N LYS A 43 1.82 8.94 -14.00
CA LYS A 43 1.71 10.23 -13.30
C LYS A 43 0.26 10.58 -12.93
N GLN A 44 -0.71 10.00 -13.63
CA GLN A 44 -2.14 10.26 -13.41
C GLN A 44 -2.79 9.22 -12.50
N HIS A 45 -2.20 8.03 -12.42
CA HIS A 45 -2.73 6.85 -11.73
C HIS A 45 -1.68 6.27 -10.78
N LEU A 46 -1.84 6.51 -9.48
CA LEU A 46 -0.88 6.10 -8.44
C LEU A 46 -0.75 4.56 -8.36
N GLU A 47 -1.86 3.85 -8.54
CA GLU A 47 -1.95 2.39 -8.60
C GLU A 47 -1.06 1.83 -9.73
N VAL A 48 -1.06 2.50 -10.90
CA VAL A 48 -0.22 2.14 -12.04
C VAL A 48 1.24 2.43 -11.74
N GLN A 49 1.54 3.58 -11.12
CA GLN A 49 2.90 3.92 -10.72
C GLN A 49 3.47 2.86 -9.77
N ARG A 50 2.74 2.49 -8.72
CA ARG A 50 3.15 1.48 -7.74
C ARG A 50 3.41 0.13 -8.41
N GLU A 51 2.52 -0.31 -9.31
CA GLU A 51 2.67 -1.57 -10.03
C GLU A 51 3.88 -1.57 -10.97
N LEU A 52 4.12 -0.47 -11.70
CA LEU A 52 5.28 -0.33 -12.57
C LEU A 52 6.59 -0.35 -11.77
N GLU A 53 6.66 0.37 -10.66
CA GLU A 53 7.83 0.41 -9.79
C GLU A 53 8.14 -0.98 -9.22
N ALA A 54 7.11 -1.72 -8.79
CA ALA A 54 7.26 -3.09 -8.30
C ALA A 54 7.75 -4.04 -9.40
N ARG A 55 7.12 -4.00 -10.59
CA ARG A 55 7.47 -4.90 -11.71
C ARG A 55 8.84 -4.61 -12.31
N LEU A 56 9.24 -3.35 -12.34
CA LEU A 56 10.52 -2.92 -12.90
C LEU A 56 11.64 -2.90 -11.84
N ASN A 57 11.32 -3.25 -10.59
CA ASN A 57 12.24 -3.22 -9.45
C ASN A 57 12.97 -1.87 -9.32
N VAL A 58 12.20 -0.78 -9.37
CA VAL A 58 12.76 0.57 -9.28
C VAL A 58 13.32 0.81 -7.89
N GLU A 59 14.65 0.99 -7.81
CA GLU A 59 15.31 1.42 -6.58
C GLU A 59 15.06 2.90 -6.36
N LYS A 60 14.44 3.21 -5.22
CA LYS A 60 14.16 4.58 -4.80
C LYS A 60 15.16 4.99 -3.71
N PRO A 61 15.64 6.25 -3.72
CA PRO A 61 16.31 6.80 -2.57
C PRO A 61 15.38 6.79 -1.35
N VAL A 62 15.95 6.63 -0.15
CA VAL A 62 15.22 6.54 1.12
C VAL A 62 14.22 7.69 1.29
N SER A 63 14.59 8.91 0.91
CA SER A 63 13.72 10.08 1.00
C SER A 63 12.42 9.95 0.20
N LEU A 64 12.47 9.32 -0.98
CA LEU A 64 11.27 9.05 -1.75
C LEU A 64 10.43 7.93 -1.14
N VAL A 65 11.07 6.89 -0.59
CA VAL A 65 10.37 5.82 0.13
C VAL A 65 9.61 6.37 1.34
N VAL A 66 10.23 7.29 2.11
CA VAL A 66 9.57 7.95 3.24
C VAL A 66 8.34 8.74 2.76
N ASN A 67 8.47 9.56 1.72
CA ASN A 67 7.36 10.35 1.18
C ASN A 67 6.22 9.45 0.65
N ASP A 68 6.57 8.35 -0.03
CA ASP A 68 5.58 7.38 -0.50
C ASP A 68 4.78 6.78 0.66
N ILE A 69 5.45 6.46 1.78
CA ILE A 69 4.78 5.91 2.98
C ILE A 69 3.91 6.98 3.63
N GLU A 70 4.38 8.22 3.77
CA GLU A 70 3.57 9.31 4.34
C GLU A 70 2.30 9.55 3.52
N THR A 71 2.42 9.52 2.20
CA THR A 71 1.29 9.63 1.27
C THR A 71 0.36 8.42 1.39
N ALA A 72 0.91 7.21 1.48
CA ALA A 72 0.11 5.99 1.63
C ALA A 72 -0.63 5.94 2.97
N ILE A 73 0.00 6.34 4.08
CA ILE A 73 -0.68 6.51 5.37
C ILE A 73 -1.80 7.53 5.21
N ALA A 74 -1.55 8.63 4.49
CA ALA A 74 -2.55 9.66 4.32
C ALA A 74 -3.80 9.18 3.57
N LEU A 75 -3.61 8.41 2.51
CA LEU A 75 -4.69 7.82 1.72
C LEU A 75 -5.41 6.69 2.45
N ALA A 76 -4.66 5.78 3.09
CA ALA A 76 -5.21 4.64 3.82
C ALA A 76 -6.12 5.07 5.00
N THR A 77 -5.75 6.18 5.64
CA THR A 77 -6.45 6.70 6.82
C THR A 77 -7.38 7.88 6.50
N ASP A 78 -7.57 8.22 5.21
CA ASP A 78 -8.54 9.24 4.80
C ASP A 78 -9.96 8.64 4.88
N PHE A 79 -10.85 9.31 5.62
CA PHE A 79 -12.25 8.92 5.71
C PHE A 79 -13.14 10.15 5.88
N ASP A 80 -14.39 10.04 5.43
CA ASP A 80 -15.37 11.10 5.62
C ASP A 80 -15.96 11.02 7.04
N GLU A 81 -15.56 11.93 7.92
CA GLU A 81 -16.09 12.03 9.29
C GLU A 81 -17.62 12.18 9.33
N ARG A 82 -18.27 12.67 8.27
CA ARG A 82 -19.74 12.71 8.19
C ARG A 82 -20.37 11.32 8.15
N ARG A 83 -19.57 10.30 7.88
CA ARG A 83 -19.93 8.88 7.86
C ARG A 83 -19.44 8.12 9.11
N MET A 84 -19.04 8.82 10.17
CA MET A 84 -18.75 8.18 11.47
C MET A 84 -19.88 7.25 11.91
N ASN A 85 -19.51 6.12 12.51
CA ASN A 85 -20.40 5.03 12.94
C ASN A 85 -21.12 4.33 11.77
N TYR A 86 -20.53 4.35 10.58
CA TYR A 86 -20.91 3.49 9.47
C TYR A 86 -19.68 2.79 8.91
N ASN A 87 -19.87 1.61 8.33
CA ASN A 87 -18.83 0.99 7.51
C ASN A 87 -18.66 1.82 6.22
N PHE A 88 -17.45 2.34 6.02
CA PHE A 88 -17.06 3.07 4.83
C PHE A 88 -16.05 2.25 4.02
N ASP A 89 -16.06 2.50 2.71
CA ASP A 89 -15.04 1.96 1.81
C ASP A 89 -13.70 2.61 2.16
N TYR A 90 -12.62 1.85 2.17
CA TYR A 90 -11.28 2.33 2.51
C TYR A 90 -10.23 1.71 1.60
N ASP A 91 -9.11 2.41 1.46
CA ASP A 91 -8.07 2.07 0.51
C ASP A 91 -7.13 0.96 1.03
N HIS A 92 -7.53 -0.29 0.78
CA HIS A 92 -6.71 -1.47 1.05
C HIS A 92 -5.32 -1.42 0.37
N GLU A 93 -5.24 -0.90 -0.86
CA GLU A 93 -3.97 -0.85 -1.61
C GLU A 93 -2.97 0.10 -0.95
N SER A 94 -3.47 1.17 -0.33
CA SER A 94 -2.62 2.09 0.43
C SER A 94 -2.12 1.46 1.73
N TYR A 95 -2.89 0.62 2.42
CA TYR A 95 -2.35 -0.18 3.53
C TYR A 95 -1.23 -1.13 3.08
N GLU A 96 -1.42 -1.85 1.97
CA GLU A 96 -0.34 -2.69 1.41
C GLU A 96 0.91 -1.88 1.06
N ALA A 97 0.73 -0.67 0.52
CA ALA A 97 1.84 0.22 0.19
C ALA A 97 2.61 0.66 1.44
N VAL A 98 1.91 0.94 2.55
CA VAL A 98 2.53 1.23 3.85
C VAL A 98 3.34 0.04 4.35
N GLU A 99 2.78 -1.18 4.36
CA GLU A 99 3.49 -2.38 4.81
C GLU A 99 4.77 -2.62 3.97
N LYS A 100 4.66 -2.55 2.64
CA LYS A 100 5.80 -2.74 1.72
C LYS A 100 6.86 -1.66 1.93
N GLY A 101 6.45 -0.40 2.09
CA GLY A 101 7.37 0.72 2.34
C GLY A 101 8.11 0.58 3.67
N LEU A 102 7.40 0.24 4.76
CA LEU A 102 8.01 0.02 6.07
C LEU A 102 9.02 -1.15 6.05
N LYS A 103 8.71 -2.25 5.35
CA LYS A 103 9.68 -3.34 5.12
C LYS A 103 10.93 -2.82 4.42
N LYS A 104 10.77 -2.02 3.36
CA LYS A 104 11.88 -1.44 2.61
C LYS A 104 12.75 -0.53 3.47
N LEU A 105 12.17 0.34 4.31
CA LEU A 105 12.97 1.15 5.24
C LEU A 105 13.81 0.30 6.19
N ILE A 106 13.23 -0.78 6.73
CA ILE A 106 13.97 -1.70 7.61
C ILE A 106 15.12 -2.39 6.85
N GLU A 107 14.88 -2.82 5.61
CA GLU A 107 15.92 -3.42 4.74
C GLU A 107 17.07 -2.45 4.44
N HIS A 108 16.76 -1.16 4.31
CA HIS A 108 17.75 -0.09 4.15
C HIS A 108 18.44 0.33 5.47
N GLY A 109 18.07 -0.26 6.61
CA GLY A 109 18.64 0.08 7.92
C GLY A 109 18.03 1.32 8.58
N GLU A 110 16.96 1.87 8.02
CA GLU A 110 16.31 3.12 8.43
C GLU A 110 15.25 2.88 9.52
N LEU A 111 15.65 2.21 10.61
CA LEU A 111 14.74 1.78 11.67
C LEU A 111 14.06 2.97 12.39
N GLU A 112 14.75 4.09 12.56
CA GLU A 112 14.17 5.26 13.24
C GLU A 112 13.08 5.93 12.39
N GLU A 113 13.24 6.00 11.07
CA GLU A 113 12.18 6.47 10.17
C GLU A 113 11.00 5.49 10.17
N ALA A 114 11.25 4.18 10.14
CA ALA A 114 10.19 3.18 10.23
C ALA A 114 9.41 3.26 11.56
N LYS A 115 10.09 3.53 12.68
CA LYS A 115 9.46 3.80 13.99
C LYS A 115 8.62 5.06 13.99
N ARG A 116 9.11 6.15 13.37
CA ARG A 116 8.38 7.41 13.26
C ARG A 116 7.10 7.24 12.43
N LEU A 117 7.20 6.59 11.27
CA LEU A 117 6.08 6.38 10.37
C LEU A 117 5.05 5.40 10.92
N SER A 118 5.50 4.34 11.63
CA SER A 118 4.57 3.44 12.32
C SER A 118 3.80 4.11 13.46
N LEU A 119 4.40 5.08 14.17
CA LEU A 119 3.68 5.90 15.15
C LEU A 119 2.62 6.79 14.49
N GLU A 120 2.93 7.36 13.33
CA GLU A 120 1.96 8.15 12.56
C GLU A 120 0.80 7.29 12.07
N LEU A 121 1.11 6.10 11.53
CA LEU A 121 0.09 5.12 11.16
C LEU A 121 -0.79 4.74 12.35
N MET A 122 -0.19 4.47 13.52
CA MET A 122 -0.96 4.11 14.71
C MET A 122 -1.95 5.23 15.07
N LYS A 123 -1.48 6.47 15.21
CA LYS A 123 -2.34 7.60 15.58
C LYS A 123 -3.52 7.77 14.63
N ARG A 124 -3.25 7.81 13.33
CA ARG A 124 -4.27 8.07 12.32
C ARG A 124 -5.18 6.85 12.10
N GLY A 125 -4.59 5.67 12.06
CA GLY A 125 -5.29 4.41 11.86
C GLY A 125 -6.19 4.06 13.03
N SER A 126 -5.70 4.13 14.28
CA SER A 126 -6.55 3.85 15.45
C SER A 126 -7.71 4.84 15.56
N TYR A 127 -7.50 6.11 15.17
CA TYR A 127 -8.59 7.08 15.10
C TYR A 127 -9.64 6.70 14.05
N GLN A 128 -9.21 6.30 12.84
CA GLN A 128 -10.10 5.79 11.79
C GLN A 128 -10.90 4.57 12.27
N VAL A 129 -10.27 3.63 12.99
CA VAL A 129 -10.92 2.46 13.60
C VAL A 129 -11.95 2.90 14.65
N ALA A 130 -11.62 3.86 15.51
CA ALA A 130 -12.54 4.40 16.52
C ALA A 130 -13.78 5.06 15.91
N CYS A 131 -13.67 5.57 14.68
CA CYS A 131 -14.76 6.17 13.92
C CYS A 131 -15.59 5.15 13.10
N SER A 132 -15.15 3.90 13.02
CA SER A 132 -15.86 2.79 12.37
C SER A 132 -16.83 2.11 13.35
N ASP A 133 -17.94 1.58 12.85
CA ASP A 133 -18.94 0.87 13.68
C ASP A 133 -18.43 -0.51 14.16
N GLU A 134 -17.70 -1.23 13.29
CA GLU A 134 -17.25 -2.60 13.56
C GLU A 134 -15.74 -2.70 13.86
N GLY A 135 -15.04 -1.58 14.01
CA GLY A 135 -13.58 -1.59 14.22
C GLY A 135 -12.80 -2.18 13.03
N LEU A 136 -13.31 -1.97 11.82
CA LEU A 136 -12.66 -2.34 10.55
C LEU A 136 -11.26 -1.70 10.47
N MET A 137 -10.39 -2.18 9.58
CA MET A 137 -8.99 -1.72 9.38
C MET A 137 -7.99 -2.10 10.48
N SER A 138 -8.44 -2.60 11.63
CA SER A 138 -7.53 -2.97 12.74
C SER A 138 -6.51 -4.03 12.34
N TYR A 139 -6.90 -5.02 11.53
CA TYR A 139 -5.99 -6.04 11.00
C TYR A 139 -4.99 -5.46 9.99
N GLU A 140 -5.44 -4.59 9.08
CA GLU A 140 -4.59 -3.93 8.09
C GLU A 140 -3.51 -3.06 8.76
N ILE A 141 -3.89 -2.32 9.81
CA ILE A 141 -2.96 -1.53 10.62
C ILE A 141 -1.98 -2.47 11.32
N GLU A 142 -2.45 -3.54 11.98
CA GLU A 142 -1.59 -4.49 12.67
C GLU A 142 -0.58 -5.14 11.70
N ASP A 143 -1.02 -5.55 10.52
CA ASP A 143 -0.18 -6.13 9.47
C ASP A 143 0.92 -5.17 9.01
N CYS A 144 0.59 -3.90 8.82
CA CYS A 144 1.57 -2.85 8.52
C CYS A 144 2.64 -2.69 9.62
N LEU A 145 2.26 -2.90 10.89
CA LEU A 145 3.15 -2.71 12.04
C LEU A 145 4.05 -3.91 12.31
N LYS A 146 3.65 -5.14 11.93
CA LYS A 146 4.41 -6.38 12.17
C LYS A 146 5.90 -6.32 11.78
N PRO A 147 6.28 -5.80 10.59
CA PRO A 147 7.69 -5.67 10.21
C PRO A 147 8.48 -4.80 11.19
N VAL A 148 7.92 -3.67 11.61
CA VAL A 148 8.56 -2.71 12.52
C VAL A 148 8.67 -3.31 13.92
N ILE A 149 7.61 -3.92 14.45
CA ILE A 149 7.60 -4.62 15.74
C ILE A 149 8.72 -5.66 15.78
N LYS A 150 8.87 -6.46 14.73
CA LYS A 150 9.92 -7.49 14.62
C LYS A 150 11.31 -6.86 14.62
N ALA A 151 11.52 -5.76 13.90
CA ALA A 151 12.80 -5.06 13.84
C ALA A 151 13.16 -4.41 15.19
N VAL A 152 12.21 -3.73 15.82
CA VAL A 152 12.38 -3.10 17.15
C VAL A 152 12.66 -4.14 18.22
N LYS A 153 11.96 -5.30 18.20
CA LYS A 153 12.22 -6.40 19.12
C LYS A 153 13.65 -6.94 19.01
N ARG A 154 14.18 -7.02 17.79
CA ARG A 154 15.56 -7.45 17.54
C ARG A 154 16.58 -6.43 18.03
N ALA A 155 16.32 -5.14 17.83
CA ALA A 155 17.18 -4.06 18.32
C ALA A 155 17.19 -4.00 19.87
N GLY A 156 16.01 -4.17 20.49
CA GLY A 156 15.85 -4.25 21.93
C GLY A 156 16.24 -2.96 22.67
N GLY A 157 16.48 -3.10 23.98
CA GLY A 157 16.96 -2.00 24.83
C GLY A 157 15.88 -0.98 25.23
N LYS A 158 16.34 0.14 25.79
CA LYS A 158 15.46 1.20 26.34
C LYS A 158 14.62 1.89 25.27
N GLN A 159 15.19 2.09 24.08
CA GLN A 159 14.49 2.72 22.95
C GLN A 159 13.33 1.85 22.44
N ALA A 160 13.48 0.52 22.42
CA ALA A 160 12.38 -0.38 22.07
C ALA A 160 11.20 -0.29 23.05
N LYS A 161 11.48 -0.25 24.36
CA LYS A 161 10.46 -0.06 25.40
C LYS A 161 9.76 1.29 25.28
N GLN A 162 10.53 2.34 25.03
CA GLN A 162 10.00 3.69 24.87
C GLN A 162 9.07 3.77 23.64
N TRP A 163 9.52 3.25 22.50
CA TRP A 163 8.70 3.22 21.29
C TRP A 163 7.42 2.41 21.50
N ALA A 164 7.48 1.25 22.13
CA ALA A 164 6.27 0.47 22.46
C ALA A 164 5.31 1.26 23.37
N ALA A 165 5.82 1.99 24.37
CA ALA A 165 4.99 2.86 25.20
C ALA A 165 4.43 4.08 24.46
N GLU A 166 5.09 4.55 23.39
CA GLU A 166 4.56 5.57 22.49
C GLU A 166 3.45 5.00 21.60
N MET A 167 3.59 3.78 21.09
CA MET A 167 2.55 3.08 20.32
C MET A 167 1.28 2.87 21.14
N ILE A 168 1.41 2.37 22.38
CA ILE A 168 0.26 2.16 23.29
C ILE A 168 -0.45 3.48 23.60
N ARG A 169 0.29 4.59 23.75
CA ARG A 169 -0.31 5.91 24.01
C ARG A 169 -0.95 6.53 22.78
N ALA A 170 -0.54 6.12 21.60
CA ALA A 170 -1.06 6.61 20.33
C ALA A 170 -2.30 5.83 19.87
N ASP A 171 -2.53 4.63 20.40
CA ASP A 171 -3.68 3.80 20.07
C ASP A 171 -4.96 4.30 20.76
N GLU A 172 -5.84 4.91 19.97
CA GLU A 172 -7.13 5.45 20.42
C GLU A 172 -8.14 4.35 20.80
N VAL A 173 -8.01 3.13 20.27
CA VAL A 173 -8.93 2.02 20.54
C VAL A 173 -8.39 1.02 21.57
N GLY A 174 -7.08 1.03 21.78
CA GLY A 174 -6.39 0.33 22.87
C GLY A 174 -6.21 -1.18 22.68
N PHE A 175 -6.52 -1.71 21.50
CA PHE A 175 -6.41 -3.14 21.20
C PHE A 175 -5.52 -3.46 19.99
N ILE A 176 -4.99 -2.46 19.27
CA ILE A 176 -4.18 -2.72 18.07
C ILE A 176 -2.77 -3.13 18.49
N GLY A 177 -2.44 -4.42 18.31
CA GLY A 177 -1.13 -4.97 18.68
C GLY A 177 -0.83 -4.92 20.18
N ASP A 178 -1.86 -4.89 21.02
CA ASP A 178 -1.77 -4.75 22.48
C ASP A 178 -0.82 -5.77 23.12
N ALA A 179 -0.90 -7.03 22.69
CA ALA A 179 -0.10 -8.13 23.19
C ALA A 179 1.38 -7.97 22.83
N GLU A 180 1.68 -7.54 21.60
CA GLU A 180 3.03 -7.28 21.10
C GLU A 180 3.66 -6.10 21.82
N PHE A 181 2.94 -4.98 21.92
CA PHE A 181 3.44 -3.77 22.56
C PHE A 181 3.55 -3.93 24.07
N GLY A 182 2.61 -4.61 24.73
CA GLY A 182 2.69 -4.93 26.16
C GLY A 182 3.94 -5.73 26.48
N LYS A 183 4.21 -6.80 25.72
CA LYS A 183 5.44 -7.61 25.84
C LYS A 183 6.70 -6.78 25.63
N LEU A 184 6.72 -5.88 24.64
CA LEU A 184 7.87 -5.02 24.35
C LEU A 184 8.10 -3.94 25.41
N ALA A 185 7.03 -3.32 25.92
CA ALA A 185 7.09 -2.32 26.98
C ALA A 185 7.49 -2.94 28.34
N GLY A 186 7.35 -4.26 28.49
CA GLY A 186 7.56 -4.96 29.76
C GLY A 186 6.37 -4.82 30.70
N LEU A 187 5.20 -4.52 30.16
CA LEU A 187 3.93 -4.59 30.87
C LEU A 187 3.54 -6.07 30.95
N LYS A 188 3.22 -6.56 32.15
CA LYS A 188 2.76 -7.95 32.32
C LYS A 188 1.41 -8.10 31.65
N SER A 189 1.28 -9.16 30.85
CA SER A 189 0.00 -9.68 30.36
C SER A 189 -0.93 -10.06 31.51
#